data_AF-A0A4R9BU84-F1
#
_entry.id   AF-A0A4R9BU84-F1
#
_cell.length_a   1.000
_cell.length_b   1.000
_cell.length_c   1.000
_cell.angle_alpha   90.00
_cell.angle_beta   90.00
_cell.angle_gamma   90.00
#
_symmetry.space_group_name_H-M   'P 1'
#
loop_
_entity.id
_entity.type
_entity.pdbx_description
1 polymer ?
#
loop_
_entity_poly.entity_id
_entity_poly.type
_entity_poly.pdbx_seq_one_letter_code
_entity_poly.pdbx_strand_id
1 'polypeptide(L)'
;MTMDDVYAHIDSGFAAALDELACLVRTAGVSAQPTDDLAVCAQIVLNRVCTSGLRVHLIEGYGPPAVYGERVVDPGLPTVLIYGHYDVQPGDFDARWHDDPFKSTIRAGRVFGRGTGELPVNVKVLIEGEDETKSPHLAELVRDNRHLLAADLVITSESAVHRNGTPQLVLGTRGQRGVELRTRGANREAHPGSLGGLLPENFDLSRFTDEMRIFATILGIF
;
A
#
# COMPACT_ATOMS: atom_id res chain seq x y z
N MET A 1 -7.27 -2.67 32.54
CA MET A 1 -7.13 -1.71 31.43
C MET A 1 -8.51 -1.52 30.85
N THR A 2 -9.04 -0.30 30.93
CA THR A 2 -10.31 0.11 30.32
C THR A 2 -10.06 0.60 28.89
N MET A 3 -11.13 0.87 28.12
CA MET A 3 -10.97 1.50 26.82
C MET A 3 -10.46 2.95 26.94
N ASP A 4 -10.82 3.64 28.02
CA ASP A 4 -10.32 4.99 28.30
C ASP A 4 -8.80 5.00 28.55
N ASP A 5 -8.29 3.97 29.24
CA ASP A 5 -6.84 3.78 29.42
C ASP A 5 -6.13 3.61 28.07
N VAL A 6 -6.76 2.90 27.12
CA VAL A 6 -6.22 2.68 25.77
C VAL A 6 -6.22 3.99 24.98
N TYR A 7 -7.32 4.75 24.99
CA TYR A 7 -7.39 6.03 24.29
C TYR A 7 -6.39 7.04 24.85
N ALA A 8 -6.29 7.16 26.17
CA ALA A 8 -5.31 8.04 26.80
C ALA A 8 -3.86 7.67 26.41
N HIS A 9 -3.57 6.37 26.29
CA HIS A 9 -2.27 5.91 25.81
C HIS A 9 -2.01 6.30 24.35
N ILE A 10 -3.00 6.10 23.47
CA ILE A 10 -2.92 6.52 22.04
C ILE A 10 -2.64 8.02 21.94
N ASP A 11 -3.42 8.83 22.66
CA ASP A 11 -3.29 10.30 22.65
C ASP A 11 -1.90 10.73 23.12
N SER A 12 -1.37 10.10 24.17
CA SER A 12 -0.03 10.40 24.69
C SER A 12 1.10 10.02 23.73
N GLY A 13 0.89 9.03 22.86
CA GLY A 13 1.87 8.53 21.89
C GLY A 13 1.80 9.19 20.52
N PHE A 14 0.79 10.03 20.27
CA PHE A 14 0.47 10.55 18.94
C PHE A 14 1.62 11.32 18.28
N ALA A 15 2.31 12.18 19.03
CA ALA A 15 3.43 12.96 18.51
C ALA A 15 4.60 12.08 18.04
N ALA A 16 4.96 11.05 18.81
CA ALA A 16 6.01 10.11 18.43
C ALA A 16 5.60 9.29 17.19
N ALA A 17 4.33 8.89 17.10
CA ALA A 17 3.80 8.22 15.91
C ALA A 17 3.89 9.10 14.65
N LEU A 18 3.66 10.41 14.77
CA LEU A 18 3.84 11.37 13.67
C LEU A 18 5.30 11.50 13.23
N ASP A 19 6.25 11.59 14.18
CA ASP A 19 7.68 11.67 13.87
C ASP A 19 8.17 10.42 13.10
N GLU A 20 7.67 9.25 13.47
CA GLU A 20 7.99 7.99 12.81
C GLU A 20 7.34 7.86 11.43
N LEU A 21 6.06 8.24 11.29
CA LEU A 21 5.39 8.32 9.99
C LEU A 21 6.15 9.27 9.06
N ALA A 22 6.57 10.42 9.57
CA ALA A 22 7.37 11.37 8.83
C ALA A 22 8.73 10.80 8.40
N CYS A 23 9.33 9.92 9.20
CA CYS A 23 10.53 9.19 8.82
C CYS A 23 10.28 8.27 7.64
N LEU A 24 9.22 7.47 7.70
CA LEU A 24 8.83 6.55 6.63
C LEU A 24 8.54 7.29 5.32
N VAL A 25 7.78 8.40 5.39
CA VAL A 25 7.45 9.23 4.22
C VAL A 25 8.71 9.79 3.55
N ARG A 26 9.73 10.20 4.33
CA ARG A 26 10.98 10.74 3.78
C ARG A 26 11.83 9.70 3.05
N THR A 27 11.65 8.42 3.32
CA THR A 27 12.44 7.35 2.71
C THR A 27 12.03 7.07 1.26
N ALA A 28 10.86 7.54 0.80
CA ALA A 28 10.45 7.45 -0.61
C ALA A 28 10.53 6.03 -1.20
N GLY A 29 9.93 5.04 -0.51
CA GLY A 29 9.85 3.65 -0.99
C GLY A 29 8.95 3.48 -2.21
N VAL A 30 9.41 3.90 -3.40
CA VAL A 30 8.65 3.85 -4.65
C VAL A 30 8.84 2.50 -5.34
N SER A 31 7.87 1.60 -5.25
CA SER A 31 7.95 0.24 -5.83
C SER A 31 8.01 0.23 -7.36
N ALA A 32 7.42 1.24 -8.02
CA ALA A 32 7.49 1.39 -9.48
C ALA A 32 8.90 1.78 -9.99
N GLN A 33 9.76 2.30 -9.11
CA GLN A 33 11.15 2.69 -9.40
C GLN A 33 12.04 2.21 -8.24
N PRO A 34 12.24 0.88 -8.12
CA PRO A 34 12.79 0.30 -6.91
C PRO A 34 14.24 0.75 -6.66
N THR A 35 14.49 1.20 -5.44
CA THR A 35 15.81 1.54 -4.89
C THR A 35 16.05 0.77 -3.59
N ASP A 36 17.23 0.91 -2.99
CA ASP A 36 17.53 0.37 -1.66
C ASP A 36 16.61 0.94 -0.57
N ASP A 37 15.90 2.04 -0.85
CA ASP A 37 14.96 2.67 0.08
C ASP A 37 13.78 1.77 0.45
N LEU A 38 13.37 0.84 -0.41
CA LEU A 38 12.32 -0.14 -0.08
C LEU A 38 12.75 -1.04 1.09
N ALA A 39 14.02 -1.45 1.15
CA ALA A 39 14.54 -2.21 2.28
C ALA A 39 14.66 -1.35 3.54
N VAL A 40 15.00 -0.06 3.39
CA VAL A 40 15.03 0.89 4.51
C VAL A 40 13.62 1.12 5.07
N CYS A 41 12.60 1.29 4.23
CA CYS A 41 11.20 1.36 4.63
C CYS A 41 10.79 0.10 5.40
N ALA A 42 11.09 -1.10 4.88
CA ALA A 42 10.83 -2.36 5.57
C ALA A 42 11.48 -2.40 6.96
N GLN A 43 12.72 -1.91 7.09
CA GLN A 43 13.42 -1.86 8.37
C GLN A 43 12.81 -0.84 9.35
N ILE A 44 12.36 0.33 8.88
CA ILE A 44 11.65 1.32 9.70
C ILE A 44 10.36 0.71 10.25
N VAL A 45 9.58 0.05 9.37
CA VAL A 45 8.34 -0.64 9.75
C VAL A 45 8.62 -1.78 10.72
N LEU A 46 9.63 -2.63 10.45
CA LEU A 46 10.07 -3.70 11.34
C LEU A 46 10.37 -3.16 12.74
N ASN A 47 11.16 -2.10 12.84
CA ASN A 47 11.54 -1.49 14.12
C ASN A 47 10.31 -1.00 14.88
N ARG A 48 9.32 -0.40 14.21
CA ARG A 48 8.07 0.01 14.83
C ARG A 48 7.28 -1.19 15.34
N VAL A 49 7.07 -2.22 14.50
CA VAL A 49 6.36 -3.43 14.93
C VAL A 49 7.09 -4.12 16.09
N CYS A 50 8.42 -4.13 16.12
CA CYS A 50 9.20 -4.69 17.23
C CYS A 50 8.90 -4.01 18.58
N THR A 51 8.67 -2.70 18.60
CA THR A 51 8.36 -1.97 19.85
C THR A 51 6.96 -2.24 20.40
N SER A 52 6.09 -2.87 19.62
CA SER A 52 4.70 -3.19 20.02
C SER A 52 4.56 -4.49 20.82
N GLY A 53 5.67 -5.20 21.08
CA GLY A 53 5.67 -6.45 21.84
C GLY A 53 5.22 -7.67 21.04
N LEU A 54 5.19 -7.56 19.70
CA LEU A 54 5.02 -8.68 18.78
C LEU A 54 6.37 -9.39 18.58
N ARG A 55 6.34 -10.69 18.28
CA ARG A 55 7.46 -11.40 17.67
C ARG A 55 7.50 -11.03 16.20
N VAL A 56 8.60 -10.44 15.74
CA VAL A 56 8.69 -9.83 14.40
C VAL A 56 9.88 -10.39 13.64
N HIS A 57 9.71 -10.60 12.33
CA HIS A 57 10.78 -10.91 11.39
C HIS A 57 10.43 -10.44 9.98
N LEU A 58 11.44 -10.39 9.11
CA LEU A 58 11.26 -10.16 7.68
C LEU A 58 10.96 -11.48 6.97
N ILE A 59 10.07 -11.44 5.98
CA ILE A 59 9.87 -12.50 4.99
C ILE A 59 10.50 -12.02 3.70
N GLU A 60 11.60 -12.66 3.30
CA GLU A 60 12.41 -12.31 2.14
C GLU A 60 12.23 -13.33 1.00
N GLY A 61 12.74 -13.02 -0.19
CA GLY A 61 12.75 -13.92 -1.34
C GLY A 61 11.59 -13.75 -2.31
N TYR A 62 10.72 -12.76 -2.09
CA TYR A 62 9.52 -12.48 -2.88
C TYR A 62 9.51 -11.02 -3.38
N GLY A 63 10.67 -10.43 -3.68
CA GLY A 63 10.80 -8.99 -3.94
C GLY A 63 11.24 -8.21 -2.69
N PRO A 64 10.77 -6.95 -2.51
CA PRO A 64 10.97 -6.18 -1.28
C PRO A 64 10.56 -6.97 -0.03
N PRO A 65 11.32 -6.92 1.07
CA PRO A 65 11.03 -7.71 2.26
C PRO A 65 9.66 -7.35 2.88
N ALA A 66 8.80 -8.34 3.08
CA ALA A 66 7.59 -8.15 3.85
C ALA A 66 7.88 -8.20 5.36
N VAL A 67 7.17 -7.39 6.14
CA VAL A 67 7.27 -7.40 7.61
C VAL A 67 6.17 -8.28 8.18
N TYR A 68 6.55 -9.34 8.90
CA TYR A 68 5.62 -10.16 9.67
C TYR A 68 5.79 -9.93 11.17
N GLY A 69 4.68 -9.70 11.86
CA GLY A 69 4.63 -9.63 13.31
C GLY A 69 3.52 -10.51 13.87
N GLU A 70 3.72 -11.13 15.02
CA GLU A 70 2.64 -11.83 15.72
C GLU A 70 2.69 -11.72 17.23
N ARG A 71 1.52 -11.83 17.84
CA ARG A 71 1.34 -12.10 19.26
C ARG A 71 0.21 -13.10 19.42
N VAL A 72 0.58 -14.30 19.85
CA VAL A 72 -0.37 -15.34 20.24
C VAL A 72 -0.53 -15.28 21.76
N VAL A 73 -1.72 -14.92 22.21
CA VAL A 73 -2.11 -14.87 23.62
C VAL A 73 -2.59 -16.26 24.06
N ASP A 74 -3.49 -16.88 23.29
CA ASP A 74 -4.03 -18.21 23.53
C ASP A 74 -4.40 -18.85 22.18
N PRO A 75 -3.85 -20.04 21.83
CA PRO A 75 -4.20 -20.75 20.59
C PRO A 75 -5.70 -21.06 20.40
N GLY A 76 -6.49 -21.07 21.49
CA GLY A 76 -7.95 -21.25 21.44
C GLY A 76 -8.73 -19.97 21.11
N LEU A 77 -8.08 -18.80 21.13
CA LEU A 77 -8.71 -17.54 20.76
C LEU A 77 -8.66 -17.29 19.24
N PRO A 78 -9.63 -16.55 18.68
CA PRO A 78 -9.57 -16.11 17.30
C PRO A 78 -8.31 -15.31 16.99
N THR A 79 -7.84 -15.42 15.74
CA THR A 79 -6.68 -14.71 15.21
C THR A 79 -7.11 -13.66 14.19
N VAL A 80 -6.70 -12.41 14.42
CA VAL A 80 -6.88 -11.30 13.48
C VAL A 80 -5.56 -11.01 12.78
N LEU A 81 -5.55 -11.00 11.45
CA LEU A 81 -4.44 -10.54 10.63
C LEU A 81 -4.71 -9.10 10.16
N ILE A 82 -3.78 -8.20 10.45
CA ILE A 82 -3.77 -6.83 9.92
C ILE A 82 -2.85 -6.82 8.70
N TYR A 83 -3.39 -6.46 7.54
CA TYR A 83 -2.65 -6.29 6.30
C TYR A 83 -2.45 -4.80 6.00
N GLY A 84 -1.27 -4.46 5.45
CA GLY A 84 -0.97 -3.14 4.90
C GLY A 84 0.18 -3.18 3.91
N HIS A 85 0.56 -2.02 3.37
CA HIS A 85 1.77 -1.87 2.57
C HIS A 85 2.56 -0.60 2.96
N TYR A 86 3.86 -0.57 2.66
CA TYR A 86 4.74 0.56 2.95
C TYR A 86 5.26 1.28 1.70
N ASP A 87 5.05 0.72 0.51
CA ASP A 87 5.43 1.36 -0.74
C ASP A 87 4.42 2.43 -1.16
N VAL A 88 4.87 3.37 -1.98
CA VAL A 88 4.08 4.53 -2.43
C VAL A 88 4.16 4.70 -3.94
N GLN A 89 3.12 5.28 -4.54
CA GLN A 89 3.19 5.74 -5.93
C GLN A 89 4.30 6.78 -6.13
N PRO A 90 4.90 6.87 -7.34
CA PRO A 90 5.75 7.99 -7.72
C PRO A 90 5.02 9.32 -7.52
N GLY A 91 5.67 10.30 -6.89
CA GLY A 91 5.18 11.66 -6.79
C GLY A 91 5.69 12.54 -7.94
N ASP A 92 4.83 12.91 -8.88
CA ASP A 92 5.10 14.06 -9.76
C ASP A 92 4.83 15.35 -8.99
N PHE A 93 5.71 16.35 -9.10
CA PHE A 93 5.48 17.72 -8.62
C PHE A 93 4.34 18.38 -9.41
N ASP A 94 3.11 17.96 -9.16
CA ASP A 94 1.91 18.58 -9.70
C ASP A 94 1.71 19.96 -9.05
N ALA A 95 1.29 20.96 -9.83
CA ALA A 95 0.89 22.29 -9.36
C ALA A 95 -0.24 22.29 -8.29
N ARG A 96 -0.86 21.12 -8.02
CA ARG A 96 -1.81 20.88 -6.92
C ARG A 96 -1.16 20.60 -5.56
N TRP A 97 0.15 20.37 -5.51
CA TRP A 97 0.89 20.26 -4.26
C TRP A 97 1.33 21.63 -3.78
N HIS A 98 0.89 22.01 -2.58
CA HIS A 98 1.31 23.27 -1.94
C HIS A 98 2.64 23.14 -1.18
N ASP A 99 3.03 21.90 -0.84
CA ASP A 99 4.25 21.54 -0.12
C ASP A 99 4.93 20.32 -0.79
N ASP A 100 6.22 20.12 -0.54
CA ASP A 100 6.99 18.96 -0.99
C ASP A 100 6.37 17.65 -0.41
N PRO A 101 5.96 16.68 -1.25
CA PRO A 101 5.25 15.47 -0.82
C PRO A 101 6.04 14.61 0.18
N PHE A 102 7.35 14.83 0.30
CA PHE A 102 8.23 14.09 1.20
C PHE A 102 8.72 14.93 2.40
N LYS A 103 8.19 16.14 2.63
CA LYS A 103 8.66 17.05 3.70
C LYS A 103 7.66 17.19 4.86
N SER A 104 8.09 16.83 6.07
CA SER A 104 7.31 16.93 7.32
C SER A 104 7.78 18.08 8.23
N THR A 105 6.87 18.77 8.94
CA THR A 105 7.21 19.63 10.10
C THR A 105 6.29 19.40 11.29
N ILE A 106 6.87 19.37 12.51
CA ILE A 106 6.17 19.08 13.78
C ILE A 106 6.56 20.13 14.84
N ARG A 107 5.62 20.52 15.72
CA ARG A 107 5.85 21.45 16.85
C ARG A 107 5.29 20.92 18.19
N ALA A 108 6.13 21.04 19.23
CA ALA A 108 5.80 21.19 20.66
C ALA A 108 5.55 19.98 21.61
N GLY A 109 6.39 18.93 21.55
CA GLY A 109 7.15 18.40 22.71
C GLY A 109 6.49 17.79 23.98
N ARG A 110 6.68 16.44 24.12
CA ARG A 110 6.87 15.55 25.32
C ARG A 110 5.65 14.82 25.95
N VAL A 111 5.67 13.60 26.57
CA VAL A 111 6.54 12.38 26.69
C VAL A 111 5.82 11.22 27.54
N PHE A 112 6.05 9.91 27.23
CA PHE A 112 6.00 8.56 27.96
C PHE A 112 4.73 7.82 28.55
N GLY A 113 4.65 6.48 28.31
CA GLY A 113 4.02 5.41 29.17
C GLY A 113 3.67 4.07 28.47
N ARG A 114 3.89 2.88 29.06
CA ARG A 114 3.73 1.50 28.46
C ARG A 114 2.55 0.72 29.08
N GLY A 115 1.64 0.18 28.27
CA GLY A 115 0.45 -0.58 28.69
C GLY A 115 0.43 -2.02 28.17
N THR A 116 0.74 -3.00 29.01
CA THR A 116 0.54 -4.43 28.69
C THR A 116 -0.80 -4.89 29.24
N GLY A 117 -1.86 -4.74 28.44
CA GLY A 117 -3.06 -5.55 28.57
C GLY A 117 -2.88 -6.85 27.78
N GLU A 118 -3.57 -7.92 28.17
CA GLU A 118 -3.78 -9.05 27.27
C GLU A 118 -4.83 -8.67 26.22
N LEU A 119 -4.54 -8.97 24.96
CA LEU A 119 -5.50 -8.74 23.89
C LEU A 119 -6.55 -9.86 23.94
N PRO A 120 -7.83 -9.55 23.65
CA PRO A 120 -8.88 -10.57 23.65
C PRO A 120 -8.79 -11.54 22.46
N VAL A 121 -7.78 -11.39 21.61
CA VAL A 121 -7.54 -12.14 20.36
C VAL A 121 -6.04 -12.31 20.14
N ASN A 122 -5.68 -13.31 19.34
CA ASN A 122 -4.36 -13.38 18.73
C ASN A 122 -4.25 -12.33 17.62
N VAL A 123 -3.09 -11.69 17.47
CA VAL A 123 -2.86 -10.67 16.44
C VAL A 123 -1.68 -11.07 15.58
N LYS A 124 -1.86 -10.96 14.27
CA LYS A 124 -0.81 -11.05 13.26
C LYS A 124 -0.80 -9.77 12.44
N VAL A 125 0.35 -9.41 11.91
CA VAL A 125 0.57 -8.25 11.05
C VAL A 125 1.37 -8.72 9.85
N LEU A 126 0.94 -8.36 8.65
CA LEU A 126 1.69 -8.52 7.40
C LEU A 126 1.72 -7.16 6.70
N ILE A 127 2.91 -6.62 6.45
CA ILE A 127 3.08 -5.37 5.71
C ILE A 127 4.01 -5.63 4.53
N GLU A 128 3.54 -5.43 3.30
CA GLU A 128 4.35 -5.62 2.08
C GLU A 128 4.84 -4.31 1.46
N GLY A 129 5.62 -4.40 0.37
CA GLY A 129 6.24 -3.24 -0.27
C GLY A 129 6.02 -3.16 -1.78
N GLU A 130 4.93 -3.72 -2.30
CA GLU A 130 4.66 -3.75 -3.74
C GLU A 130 3.19 -3.48 -4.13
N ASP A 131 2.34 -3.03 -3.20
CA ASP A 131 0.89 -2.86 -3.45
C ASP A 131 0.63 -1.86 -4.60
N GLU A 132 1.44 -0.82 -4.70
CA GLU A 132 1.34 0.23 -5.72
C GLU A 132 1.78 -0.27 -7.11
N THR A 133 2.44 -1.42 -7.16
CA THR A 133 2.76 -2.20 -8.37
C THR A 133 1.89 -3.44 -8.54
N LYS A 134 0.79 -3.54 -7.77
CA LYS A 134 -0.22 -4.62 -7.78
C LYS A 134 0.29 -5.95 -7.20
N SER A 135 1.23 -5.89 -6.26
CA SER A 135 1.64 -7.02 -5.43
C SER A 135 1.99 -8.29 -6.23
N PRO A 136 2.91 -8.22 -7.22
CA PRO A 136 3.18 -9.34 -8.12
C PRO A 136 3.59 -10.63 -7.39
N HIS A 137 4.22 -10.52 -6.22
CA HIS A 137 4.71 -11.66 -5.46
C HIS A 137 3.85 -12.04 -4.24
N LEU A 138 2.87 -11.22 -3.86
CA LEU A 138 2.06 -11.46 -2.65
C LEU A 138 1.34 -12.81 -2.67
N ALA A 139 0.83 -13.22 -3.84
CA ALA A 139 0.13 -14.50 -3.98
C ALA A 139 1.06 -15.70 -3.73
N GLU A 140 2.34 -15.60 -4.08
CA GLU A 140 3.35 -16.64 -3.81
C GLU A 140 3.74 -16.62 -2.34
N LEU A 141 4.07 -15.44 -1.80
CA LEU A 141 4.37 -15.23 -0.39
C LEU A 141 3.28 -15.82 0.50
N VAL A 142 2.01 -15.51 0.23
CA VAL A 142 0.87 -16.01 1.02
C VAL A 142 0.72 -17.53 0.92
N ARG A 143 0.94 -18.10 -0.27
CA ARG A 143 0.83 -19.54 -0.49
C ARG A 143 1.88 -20.30 0.31
N ASP A 144 3.12 -19.84 0.26
CA ASP A 144 4.26 -20.52 0.88
C ASP A 144 4.26 -20.32 2.41
N ASN A 145 3.73 -19.19 2.87
CA ASN A 145 3.64 -18.83 4.29
C ASN A 145 2.22 -19.04 4.87
N ARG A 146 1.36 -19.85 4.24
CA ARG A 146 -0.04 -20.06 4.66
C ARG A 146 -0.18 -20.48 6.12
N HIS A 147 0.77 -21.25 6.63
CA HIS A 147 0.81 -21.69 8.02
C HIS A 147 1.08 -20.53 9.00
N LEU A 148 1.94 -19.58 8.60
CA LEU A 148 2.19 -18.36 9.36
C LEU A 148 1.00 -17.40 9.27
N LEU A 149 0.38 -17.25 8.09
CA LEU A 149 -0.63 -16.23 7.83
C LEU A 149 -2.08 -16.67 8.10
N ALA A 150 -2.30 -17.91 8.56
CA ALA A 150 -3.62 -18.40 8.93
C ALA A 150 -4.26 -17.50 10.00
N ALA A 151 -5.48 -17.02 9.72
CA ALA A 151 -6.24 -16.13 10.57
C ALA A 151 -7.76 -16.35 10.35
N ASP A 152 -8.56 -15.97 11.35
CA ASP A 152 -10.03 -16.03 11.31
C ASP A 152 -10.64 -14.78 10.67
N LEU A 153 -9.92 -13.65 10.73
CA LEU A 153 -10.31 -12.37 10.14
C LEU A 153 -9.08 -11.65 9.59
N VAL A 154 -9.21 -11.05 8.41
CA VAL A 154 -8.21 -10.12 7.85
C VAL A 154 -8.80 -8.72 7.82
N ILE A 155 -8.03 -7.73 8.31
CA ILE A 155 -8.39 -6.31 8.32
C ILE A 155 -7.32 -5.53 7.55
N THR A 156 -7.75 -4.66 6.64
CA THR A 156 -6.92 -3.65 5.98
C THR A 156 -7.52 -2.26 6.20
N SER A 157 -6.68 -1.22 6.18
CA SER A 157 -7.06 0.19 6.37
C SER A 157 -6.66 1.06 5.19
N GLU A 158 -7.01 0.64 3.97
CA GLU A 158 -6.60 1.30 2.71
C GLU A 158 -7.75 1.96 1.95
N SER A 159 -8.98 1.92 2.50
CA SER A 159 -10.13 2.53 1.88
C SER A 159 -10.28 4.01 2.23
N ALA A 160 -10.74 4.81 1.27
CA ALA A 160 -11.04 6.22 1.49
C ALA A 160 -12.15 6.40 2.55
N VAL A 161 -12.01 7.42 3.39
CA VAL A 161 -13.09 7.87 4.28
C VAL A 161 -14.20 8.51 3.43
N HIS A 162 -15.46 8.29 3.80
CA HIS A 162 -16.58 8.92 3.11
C HIS A 162 -16.42 10.45 3.13
N ARG A 163 -16.84 11.12 2.04
CA ARG A 163 -16.64 12.58 1.87
C ARG A 163 -17.22 13.45 3.00
N ASN A 164 -18.20 12.95 3.74
CA ASN A 164 -18.80 13.67 4.87
C ASN A 164 -18.15 13.32 6.24
N GLY A 165 -17.06 12.57 6.25
CA GLY A 165 -16.36 12.14 7.47
C GLY A 165 -16.99 10.96 8.21
N THR A 166 -18.05 10.33 7.68
CA THR A 166 -18.66 9.16 8.31
C THR A 166 -17.74 7.94 8.16
N PRO A 167 -17.48 7.17 9.25
CA PRO A 167 -16.74 5.92 9.17
C PRO A 167 -17.42 4.93 8.23
N GLN A 168 -16.63 4.14 7.50
CA GLN A 168 -17.15 3.12 6.58
C GLN A 168 -16.51 1.77 6.85
N LEU A 169 -17.32 0.71 6.74
CA LEU A 169 -16.86 -0.66 6.67
C LEU A 169 -17.04 -1.14 5.23
N VAL A 170 -15.94 -1.43 4.54
CA VAL A 170 -15.94 -1.92 3.17
C VAL A 170 -15.76 -3.44 3.20
N LEU A 171 -16.75 -4.17 2.67
CA LEU A 171 -16.77 -5.64 2.64
C LEU A 171 -16.42 -6.22 1.27
N GLY A 172 -16.17 -5.37 0.28
CA GLY A 172 -15.81 -5.78 -1.07
C GLY A 172 -15.31 -4.63 -1.92
N THR A 173 -14.36 -4.94 -2.80
CA THR A 173 -13.77 -4.02 -3.76
C THR A 173 -13.91 -4.58 -5.17
N ARG A 174 -13.71 -3.73 -6.19
CA ARG A 174 -13.69 -4.16 -7.59
C ARG A 174 -12.33 -4.76 -7.93
N GLY A 175 -12.32 -5.76 -8.81
CA GLY A 175 -11.09 -6.20 -9.46
C GLY A 175 -10.65 -5.20 -10.54
N GLN A 176 -9.35 -5.16 -10.82
CA GLN A 176 -8.78 -4.36 -11.90
C GLN A 176 -8.03 -5.26 -12.90
N ARG A 177 -8.16 -4.96 -14.19
CA ARG A 177 -7.37 -5.60 -15.25
C ARG A 177 -6.77 -4.53 -16.15
N GLY A 178 -5.44 -4.43 -16.15
CA GLY A 178 -4.72 -3.59 -17.11
C GLY A 178 -4.60 -4.27 -18.47
N VAL A 179 -4.73 -3.50 -19.54
CA VAL A 179 -4.49 -3.94 -20.92
C VAL A 179 -3.50 -2.97 -21.56
N GLU A 180 -2.42 -3.48 -22.15
CA GLU A 180 -1.47 -2.70 -22.93
C GLU A 180 -1.73 -2.90 -24.42
N LEU A 181 -1.88 -1.80 -25.16
CA LEU A 181 -2.07 -1.81 -26.60
C LEU A 181 -0.80 -1.28 -27.26
N ARG A 182 -0.12 -2.14 -28.01
CA ARG A 182 1.08 -1.76 -28.77
C ARG A 182 0.74 -1.70 -30.24
N THR A 183 0.84 -0.51 -30.83
CA THR A 183 0.82 -0.34 -32.29
C THR A 183 2.24 -0.24 -32.81
N ARG A 184 2.48 -0.79 -34.01
CA ARG A 184 3.77 -0.70 -34.68
C ARG A 184 3.54 -0.25 -36.12
N GLY A 185 4.09 0.91 -36.46
CA GLY A 185 4.08 1.45 -37.81
C GLY A 185 5.44 1.31 -38.47
N ALA A 186 5.86 2.39 -39.14
CA ALA A 186 7.15 2.43 -39.81
C ALA A 186 8.31 2.13 -38.84
N ASN A 187 9.33 1.43 -39.35
CA ASN A 187 10.53 1.07 -38.60
C ASN A 187 11.54 2.22 -38.44
N ARG A 188 11.16 3.43 -38.82
CA ARG A 188 11.89 4.69 -38.67
C ARG A 188 10.90 5.84 -38.64
N GLU A 189 11.29 6.96 -38.05
CA GLU A 189 10.52 8.20 -38.13
C GLU A 189 10.36 8.62 -39.60
N ALA A 190 9.13 8.95 -39.98
CA ALA A 190 8.79 9.41 -41.33
C ALA A 190 8.45 10.89 -41.27
N HIS A 191 9.05 11.69 -42.16
CA HIS A 191 8.70 13.09 -42.29
C HIS A 191 7.24 13.22 -42.77
N PRO A 192 6.36 13.95 -42.07
CA PRO A 192 4.92 13.97 -42.36
C PRO A 192 4.59 14.43 -43.77
N GLY A 193 5.36 15.39 -44.30
CA GLY A 193 5.16 15.91 -45.66
C GLY A 193 5.64 14.99 -46.79
N SER A 194 6.48 14.00 -46.49
CA SER A 194 7.11 13.15 -47.52
C SER A 194 6.40 11.82 -47.71
N LEU A 195 5.73 11.33 -46.66
CA LEU A 195 5.07 10.03 -46.61
C LEU A 195 3.63 10.10 -46.05
N GLY A 196 3.13 11.31 -45.80
CA GLY A 196 1.74 11.54 -45.37
C GLY A 196 0.75 10.97 -46.40
N GLY A 197 -0.10 10.04 -45.95
CA GLY A 197 -1.07 9.34 -46.79
C GLY A 197 -0.57 8.07 -47.49
N LEU A 198 0.74 7.77 -47.48
CA LEU A 198 1.30 6.52 -48.05
C LEU A 198 1.57 5.44 -47.01
N LEU A 199 1.93 5.85 -45.79
CA LEU A 199 2.08 4.95 -44.67
C LEU A 199 0.76 4.88 -43.88
N PRO A 200 0.34 3.70 -43.40
CA PRO A 200 -0.69 3.63 -42.37
C PRO A 200 -0.19 4.45 -41.18
N GLU A 201 -0.90 5.52 -40.86
CA GLU A 201 -0.56 6.33 -39.69
C GLU A 201 -0.77 5.44 -38.45
N ASN A 202 0.14 5.53 -37.47
CA ASN A 202 -0.01 4.84 -36.17
C ASN A 202 -1.24 5.32 -35.36
N PHE A 203 -2.00 6.25 -35.90
CA PHE A 203 -3.05 7.01 -35.26
C PHE A 203 -4.44 6.48 -35.61
N ASP A 204 -4.69 5.19 -35.33
CA ASP A 204 -6.07 4.73 -35.11
C ASP A 204 -6.31 4.18 -33.70
N LEU A 205 -5.45 4.58 -32.75
CA LEU A 205 -5.74 4.40 -31.33
C LEU A 205 -6.95 5.24 -30.89
N SER A 206 -7.22 6.37 -31.53
CA SER A 206 -8.37 7.23 -31.21
C SER A 206 -9.70 6.52 -31.45
N ARG A 207 -9.90 5.89 -32.62
CA ARG A 207 -11.13 5.12 -32.88
C ARG A 207 -11.24 3.90 -31.98
N PHE A 208 -10.14 3.20 -31.72
CA PHE A 208 -10.13 2.07 -30.80
C PHE A 208 -10.55 2.48 -29.38
N THR A 209 -10.07 3.62 -28.87
CA THR A 209 -10.47 4.12 -27.55
C THR A 209 -11.94 4.54 -27.48
N ASP A 210 -12.49 5.09 -28.56
CA ASP A 210 -13.91 5.45 -28.65
C ASP A 210 -14.81 4.20 -28.69
N GLU A 211 -14.41 3.15 -29.42
CA GLU A 211 -15.13 1.87 -29.46
C GLU A 211 -15.06 1.10 -28.13
N MET A 212 -13.90 1.13 -27.44
CA MET A 212 -13.75 0.50 -26.12
C MET A 212 -14.66 1.13 -25.05
N ARG A 213 -14.89 2.45 -25.09
CA ARG A 213 -15.83 3.14 -24.18
C ARG A 213 -17.26 2.63 -24.35
N ILE A 214 -17.67 2.36 -25.59
CA ILE A 214 -19.00 1.80 -25.90
C ILE A 214 -19.10 0.36 -25.38
N PHE A 215 -18.06 -0.46 -25.59
CA PHE A 215 -18.08 -1.86 -25.17
C PHE A 215 -18.08 -2.04 -23.64
N ALA A 216 -17.34 -1.21 -22.90
CA ALA A 216 -17.33 -1.23 -21.43
C ALA A 216 -18.68 -0.81 -20.84
N THR A 217 -19.41 0.09 -21.50
CA THR A 217 -20.75 0.52 -21.10
C THR A 217 -21.79 -0.58 -21.33
N ILE A 218 -21.65 -1.38 -22.39
CA ILE A 218 -22.57 -2.48 -22.73
C ILE A 218 -22.35 -3.72 -21.82
N LEU A 219 -21.12 -3.96 -21.35
CA LEU A 219 -20.79 -5.12 -20.52
C LEU A 219 -21.04 -4.94 -19.01
N GLY A 220 -21.57 -3.80 -18.56
CA GLY A 220 -22.02 -3.62 -17.17
C GLY A 220 -20.94 -3.89 -16.11
N ILE A 221 -19.68 -3.53 -16.39
CA ILE A 221 -18.59 -3.65 -15.41
C ILE A 221 -18.67 -2.44 -14.45
N PHE A 222 -19.47 -2.59 -13.40
CA PHE A 222 -19.49 -1.80 -12.17
C PHE A 222 -19.25 -2.70 -10.96
#